data_AF-A0A3A4VAH8-F1
#
_entry.id   AF-A0A3A4VAH8-F1
#
_cell.length_a   1.000
_cell.length_b   1.000
_cell.length_c   1.000
_cell.angle_alpha   90.00
_cell.angle_beta   90.00
_cell.angle_gamma   90.00
#
_symmetry.space_group_name_H-M   'P 1'
#
loop_
_entity.id
_entity.type
_entity.pdbx_description
1 polymer ?
#
loop_
_entity_poly.entity_id
_entity_poly.type
_entity_poly.pdbx_seq_one_letter_code
_entity_poly.pdbx_strand_id
1 'polypeptide(L)'
;MGRENPFNYTSIVTPTLFAGRHSQVDDICAKLAQLSRGASASFFVCGERGIGKTALLKLIRHVSKAKDADVYDLDLLTSYYSVDDGQNIGNVLQEVIYSLRADMDNKLLKAFKDHNFHIDFTTPAGGVSIGMETGKADAATKEKNVRDQAVAILSDIIVKMQATPGGKRGILIIIDEVHNLKENLKASASLLRSIVTTLDVNNLGHVAFLLAGYEDSVGIFFSEDTSARRVFDVVKLDVMPDHEAFEVWKKGFEKSQIRYDETFLRENIRVARGYPYHIQKIGHHLVKADTDNNVDQEDWNNAIESVLGDFNTQHPEAREGEIWIANVPENRFGAVKWDTKRLGTIAYNNKGEPVSGHRPVFAEKKELEKVGHPVLSYRIKTQAGSEDAARERIGKYEKQISSQG
;
A
#
# COMPACT_ATOMS: atom_id res chain seq x y z
N MET A 1 24.88 -2.84 -20.95
CA MET A 1 24.23 -2.62 -19.64
C MET A 1 22.77 -2.99 -19.80
N GLY A 2 22.21 -3.80 -18.90
CA GLY A 2 20.81 -4.23 -19.00
C GLY A 2 19.84 -3.07 -18.83
N ARG A 3 18.76 -3.04 -19.62
CA ARG A 3 17.68 -2.04 -19.53
C ARG A 3 17.03 -2.09 -18.15
N GLU A 4 16.89 -0.95 -17.47
CA GLU A 4 16.18 -0.87 -16.19
C GLU A 4 14.66 -1.02 -16.41
N ASN A 5 14.02 -1.91 -15.66
CA ASN A 5 12.57 -2.07 -15.65
C ASN A 5 11.96 -1.32 -14.45
N PRO A 6 11.27 -0.19 -14.67
CA PRO A 6 10.74 0.66 -13.62
C PRO A 6 9.40 0.16 -13.09
N PHE A 7 8.77 -0.80 -13.77
CA PHE A 7 7.54 -1.39 -13.30
C PHE A 7 7.85 -2.50 -12.30
N ASN A 8 7.39 -2.30 -11.08
CA ASN A 8 7.63 -3.21 -9.98
C ASN A 8 6.32 -3.51 -9.26
N TYR A 9 5.78 -4.69 -9.55
CA TYR A 9 4.53 -5.19 -8.95
C TYR A 9 4.75 -6.02 -7.68
N THR A 10 6.02 -6.27 -7.30
CA THR A 10 6.39 -7.06 -6.11
C THR A 10 6.83 -6.19 -4.94
N SER A 11 7.08 -4.90 -5.18
CA SER A 11 7.46 -3.93 -4.16
C SER A 11 6.67 -2.63 -4.31
N ILE A 12 6.80 -1.76 -3.32
CA ILE A 12 6.04 -0.51 -3.27
C ILE A 12 6.71 0.50 -4.22
N VAL A 13 5.91 1.11 -5.08
CA VAL A 13 6.34 2.13 -6.04
C VAL A 13 7.03 3.29 -5.30
N THR A 14 8.18 3.73 -5.83
CA THR A 14 8.92 4.87 -5.29
C THR A 14 8.18 6.18 -5.59
N PRO A 15 8.32 7.23 -4.76
CA PRO A 15 7.71 8.54 -5.03
C PRO A 15 8.03 9.07 -6.43
N THR A 16 9.26 8.85 -6.91
CA THR A 16 9.70 9.27 -8.25
C THR A 16 8.95 8.59 -9.40
N LEU A 17 8.39 7.40 -9.18
CA LEU A 17 7.63 6.62 -10.16
C LEU A 17 6.13 6.61 -9.91
N PHE A 18 5.68 7.28 -8.84
CA PHE A 18 4.25 7.42 -8.55
C PHE A 18 3.57 8.24 -9.66
N ALA A 19 2.36 7.81 -10.06
CA ALA A 19 1.54 8.48 -11.07
C ALA A 19 0.06 8.25 -10.77
N GLY A 20 -0.79 9.17 -11.22
CA GLY A 20 -2.21 9.23 -10.86
C GLY A 20 -2.44 9.70 -9.41
N ARG A 21 -3.69 9.58 -8.96
CA ARG A 21 -4.15 10.00 -7.62
C ARG A 21 -3.93 11.47 -7.27
N HIS A 22 -3.84 12.34 -8.28
CA HIS A 22 -3.51 13.75 -8.10
C HIS A 22 -4.49 14.43 -7.14
N SER A 23 -5.79 14.24 -7.35
CA SER A 23 -6.83 14.80 -6.46
C SER A 23 -6.67 14.38 -5.00
N GLN A 24 -6.41 13.10 -4.72
CA GLN A 24 -6.23 12.63 -3.34
C GLN A 24 -4.94 13.17 -2.72
N VAL A 25 -3.86 13.27 -3.51
CA VAL A 25 -2.60 13.86 -3.05
C VAL A 25 -2.80 15.33 -2.71
N ASP A 26 -3.44 16.08 -3.60
CA ASP A 26 -3.69 17.50 -3.43
C ASP A 26 -4.59 17.79 -2.23
N ASP A 27 -5.69 17.05 -2.07
CA ASP A 27 -6.60 17.20 -0.93
C ASP A 27 -5.87 16.95 0.41
N ILE A 28 -5.07 15.88 0.48
CA ILE A 28 -4.31 15.55 1.69
C ILE A 28 -3.28 16.64 1.98
N CYS A 29 -2.46 17.01 0.99
CA CYS A 29 -1.39 17.98 1.18
C CYS A 29 -1.92 19.40 1.49
N ALA A 30 -3.00 19.83 0.83
CA ALA A 30 -3.63 21.12 1.08
C ALA A 30 -4.14 21.24 2.52
N LYS A 31 -4.70 20.17 3.09
CA LYS A 31 -5.10 20.15 4.51
C LYS A 31 -3.89 20.08 5.44
N LEU A 32 -2.88 19.26 5.11
CA LEU A 32 -1.65 19.17 5.91
C LEU A 32 -0.92 20.52 6.00
N ALA A 33 -0.98 21.36 4.97
CA ALA A 33 -0.42 22.71 5.01
C ALA A 33 -1.04 23.60 6.12
N GLN A 34 -2.27 23.28 6.56
CA GLN A 34 -2.96 23.98 7.63
C GLN A 34 -2.36 23.69 9.01
N LEU A 35 -1.59 22.60 9.17
CA LEU A 35 -0.86 22.29 10.40
C LEU A 35 0.04 23.45 10.81
N SER A 36 0.63 24.17 9.86
CA SER A 36 1.47 25.34 10.16
C SER A 36 0.75 26.48 10.89
N ARG A 37 -0.59 26.50 10.84
CA ARG A 37 -1.46 27.47 11.53
C ARG A 37 -2.12 26.88 12.79
N GLY A 38 -1.69 25.70 13.22
CA GLY A 38 -2.23 25.01 14.39
C GLY A 38 -3.57 24.32 14.14
N ALA A 39 -3.98 24.14 12.89
CA ALA A 39 -5.21 23.42 12.55
C ALA A 39 -4.89 21.94 12.24
N SER A 40 -5.42 21.03 13.05
CA SER A 40 -5.20 19.58 12.86
C SER A 40 -5.81 19.06 11.55
N ALA A 41 -5.16 18.07 10.95
CA ALA A 41 -5.52 17.56 9.61
C ALA A 41 -5.36 16.04 9.54
N SER A 42 -6.28 15.30 10.19
CA SER A 42 -6.22 13.83 10.21
C SER A 42 -7.08 13.18 9.13
N PHE A 43 -6.67 11.99 8.70
CA PHE A 43 -7.22 11.26 7.56
C PHE A 43 -7.28 9.76 7.81
N PHE A 44 -8.25 9.10 7.19
CA PHE A 44 -8.33 7.65 7.07
C PHE A 44 -8.39 7.27 5.58
N VAL A 45 -7.29 6.75 5.05
CA VAL A 45 -7.19 6.22 3.68
C VAL A 45 -7.70 4.78 3.66
N CYS A 46 -8.70 4.49 2.82
CA CYS A 46 -9.27 3.15 2.71
C CYS A 46 -9.38 2.67 1.26
N GLY A 47 -9.50 1.36 1.08
CA GLY A 47 -9.67 0.75 -0.24
C GLY A 47 -9.20 -0.71 -0.27
N GLU A 48 -9.39 -1.37 -1.41
CA GLU A 48 -9.05 -2.79 -1.59
C GLU A 48 -7.54 -3.07 -1.44
N ARG A 49 -7.18 -4.34 -1.23
CA ARG A 49 -5.77 -4.76 -1.20
C ARG A 49 -5.14 -4.53 -2.58
N GLY A 50 -3.91 -4.00 -2.59
CA GLY A 50 -3.19 -3.73 -3.86
C GLY A 50 -3.65 -2.48 -4.62
N ILE A 51 -4.58 -1.68 -4.07
CA ILE A 51 -5.09 -0.46 -4.71
C ILE A 51 -4.13 0.74 -4.64
N GLY A 52 -2.97 0.58 -3.99
CA GLY A 52 -1.93 1.62 -3.91
C GLY A 52 -1.92 2.47 -2.63
N LYS A 53 -2.62 2.06 -1.56
CA LYS A 53 -2.63 2.77 -0.26
C LYS A 53 -1.22 3.07 0.26
N THR A 54 -0.40 2.05 0.47
CA THR A 54 0.97 2.21 0.98
C THR A 54 1.86 3.06 0.06
N ALA A 55 1.66 2.97 -1.27
CA ALA A 55 2.38 3.83 -2.22
C ALA A 55 1.99 5.30 -2.05
N LEU A 56 0.68 5.59 -1.89
CA LEU A 56 0.19 6.93 -1.60
C LEU A 56 0.75 7.46 -0.27
N LEU A 57 0.70 6.67 0.81
CA LEU A 57 1.26 7.07 2.11
C LEU A 57 2.75 7.42 2.03
N LYS A 58 3.53 6.64 1.29
CA LYS A 58 4.96 6.92 1.09
C LYS A 58 5.19 8.21 0.29
N LEU A 59 4.38 8.47 -0.74
CA LEU A 59 4.43 9.73 -1.46
C LEU A 59 4.09 10.91 -0.53
N ILE A 60 2.99 10.82 0.21
CA ILE A 60 2.58 11.86 1.16
C ILE A 60 3.67 12.10 2.19
N ARG A 61 4.27 11.05 2.75
CA ARG A 61 5.41 11.18 3.67
C ARG A 61 6.58 11.92 3.02
N HIS A 62 6.92 11.58 1.78
CA HIS A 62 8.01 12.19 1.04
C HIS A 62 7.76 13.68 0.80
N VAL A 63 6.58 14.04 0.27
CA VAL A 63 6.16 15.42 0.02
C VAL A 63 6.04 16.22 1.33
N SER A 64 5.58 15.58 2.41
CA SER A 64 5.45 16.20 3.73
C SER A 64 6.79 16.61 4.34
N LYS A 65 7.89 15.92 4.01
CA LYS A 65 9.23 16.31 4.45
C LYS A 65 9.85 17.42 3.60
N ALA A 66 9.33 17.66 2.40
CA ALA A 66 9.92 18.60 1.47
C ALA A 66 9.68 20.05 1.92
N LYS A 67 10.72 20.87 1.75
CA LYS A 67 10.68 22.31 1.92
C LYS A 67 10.72 22.96 0.54
N ASP A 68 9.60 22.82 -0.16
CA ASP A 68 9.45 23.23 -1.55
C ASP A 68 8.20 24.09 -1.71
N ALA A 69 8.42 25.37 -2.03
CA ALA A 69 7.38 26.38 -2.20
C ALA A 69 6.54 26.17 -3.46
N ASP A 70 7.05 25.45 -4.46
CA ASP A 70 6.34 25.14 -5.69
C ASP A 70 5.37 23.94 -5.52
N VAL A 71 5.40 23.30 -4.34
CA VAL A 71 4.53 22.18 -3.98
C VAL A 71 3.56 22.60 -2.87
N TYR A 72 3.92 22.38 -1.59
CA TYR A 72 3.07 22.71 -0.44
C TYR A 72 3.88 23.27 0.76
N ASP A 73 5.21 23.36 0.64
CA ASP A 73 6.16 23.81 1.67
C ASP A 73 5.85 23.26 3.08
N LEU A 74 5.63 21.96 3.16
CA LEU A 74 5.07 21.32 4.35
C LEU A 74 6.08 21.23 5.50
N ASP A 75 7.34 20.85 5.22
CA ASP A 75 8.45 20.74 6.17
C ASP A 75 8.02 20.13 7.55
N LEU A 76 7.34 18.98 7.49
CA LEU A 76 6.80 18.27 8.65
C LEU A 76 7.80 17.29 9.25
N LEU A 77 7.73 17.10 10.56
CA LEU A 77 8.31 15.94 11.23
C LEU A 77 7.38 14.75 11.01
N THR A 78 7.87 13.64 10.46
CA THR A 78 7.02 12.51 10.11
C THR A 78 7.43 11.25 10.84
N SER A 79 6.47 10.39 11.18
CA SER A 79 6.71 8.99 11.53
C SER A 79 5.89 8.08 10.62
N TYR A 80 6.35 6.83 10.48
CA TYR A 80 5.64 5.81 9.72
C TYR A 80 5.73 4.50 10.48
N TYR A 81 4.57 3.87 10.72
CA TYR A 81 4.48 2.58 11.37
C TYR A 81 3.50 1.69 10.61
N SER A 82 3.88 0.44 10.37
CA SER A 82 2.98 -0.58 9.81
C SER A 82 2.55 -1.48 10.95
N VAL A 83 1.24 -1.62 11.17
CA VAL A 83 0.72 -2.41 12.28
C VAL A 83 0.90 -3.90 12.01
N ASP A 84 1.51 -4.60 12.97
CA ASP A 84 1.58 -6.06 12.96
C ASP A 84 0.32 -6.70 13.54
N ASP A 85 0.05 -7.94 13.15
CA ASP A 85 -1.16 -8.65 13.52
C ASP A 85 -1.37 -8.74 15.04
N GLY A 86 -2.53 -8.26 15.52
CA GLY A 86 -2.94 -8.33 16.92
C GLY A 86 -2.33 -7.28 17.84
N GLN A 87 -1.60 -6.29 17.31
CA GLN A 87 -1.07 -5.20 18.12
C GLN A 87 -2.17 -4.31 18.73
N ASN A 88 -1.85 -3.71 19.87
CA ASN A 88 -2.69 -2.71 20.51
C ASN A 88 -2.28 -1.29 20.10
N ILE A 89 -3.26 -0.41 19.91
CA ILE A 89 -3.03 0.99 19.49
C ILE A 89 -2.10 1.77 20.44
N GLY A 90 -2.11 1.48 21.74
CA GLY A 90 -1.22 2.15 22.69
C GLY A 90 0.25 1.82 22.43
N ASN A 91 0.57 0.55 22.15
CA ASN A 91 1.92 0.14 21.78
C ASN A 91 2.33 0.75 20.44
N VAL A 92 1.43 0.76 19.46
CA VAL A 92 1.66 1.42 18.16
C VAL A 92 1.98 2.90 18.35
N LEU A 93 1.20 3.61 19.17
CA LEU A 93 1.44 5.02 19.47
C LEU A 93 2.79 5.26 20.14
N GLN A 94 3.20 4.39 21.07
CA GLN A 94 4.51 4.49 21.71
C GLN A 94 5.64 4.33 20.69
N GLU A 95 5.58 3.32 19.82
CA GLU A 95 6.58 3.09 18.76
C GLU A 95 6.62 4.24 17.75
N VAL A 96 5.46 4.73 17.33
CA VAL A 96 5.33 5.90 16.45
C VAL A 96 5.99 7.12 17.07
N ILE A 97 5.69 7.43 18.34
CA ILE A 97 6.25 8.58 19.05
C ILE A 97 7.76 8.41 19.25
N TYR A 98 8.22 7.19 19.53
CA TYR A 98 9.64 6.88 19.61
C TYR A 98 10.34 7.13 18.27
N SER A 99 9.76 6.67 17.16
CA SER A 99 10.32 6.84 15.82
C SER A 99 10.42 8.31 15.38
N LEU A 100 9.58 9.21 15.91
CA LEU A 100 9.69 10.64 15.64
C LEU A 100 11.05 11.19 16.05
N ARG A 101 11.68 10.67 17.13
CA ARG A 101 13.02 11.10 17.55
C ARG A 101 14.09 10.81 16.51
N ALA A 102 13.98 9.70 15.78
CA ALA A 102 14.95 9.32 14.76
C ALA A 102 14.93 10.28 13.56
N ASP A 103 13.77 10.87 13.27
CA ASP A 103 13.57 11.82 12.17
C ASP A 103 13.76 13.30 12.62
N MET A 104 14.09 13.57 13.89
CA MET A 104 14.42 14.92 14.38
C MET A 104 15.82 15.34 13.92
N ASP A 105 15.97 16.59 13.50
CA ASP A 105 17.28 17.12 13.15
C ASP A 105 18.14 17.42 14.39
N ASN A 106 19.44 17.62 14.18
CA ASN A 106 20.38 17.91 15.27
C ASN A 106 20.03 19.19 16.05
N LYS A 107 19.30 20.13 15.46
CA LYS A 107 18.89 21.39 16.13
C LYS A 107 17.76 21.11 17.12
N LEU A 108 16.72 20.41 16.68
CA LEU A 108 15.64 19.94 17.53
C LEU A 108 16.21 19.04 18.63
N LEU A 109 17.03 18.04 18.29
CA LEU A 109 17.68 17.16 19.26
C LEU A 109 18.52 17.90 20.30
N LYS A 110 19.17 19.02 19.96
CA LYS A 110 19.87 19.87 20.92
C LYS A 110 18.90 20.62 21.83
N ALA A 111 17.79 21.16 21.30
CA ALA A 111 16.72 21.73 22.11
C ALA A 111 16.09 20.70 23.08
N PHE A 112 16.22 19.39 22.79
CA PHE A 112 15.87 18.32 23.73
C PHE A 112 16.95 18.03 24.80
N LYS A 113 18.23 18.36 24.58
CA LYS A 113 19.34 18.09 25.51
C LYS A 113 19.47 19.11 26.64
N ASP A 114 19.06 20.36 26.40
CA ASP A 114 19.23 21.45 27.37
C ASP A 114 18.14 21.46 28.46
N HIS A 115 17.11 20.64 28.31
CA HIS A 115 16.14 20.36 29.36
C HIS A 115 16.27 18.90 29.78
N ASN A 116 16.08 18.65 31.08
CA ASN A 116 16.16 17.35 31.77
C ASN A 116 15.02 16.41 31.33
N PHE A 117 14.82 16.25 30.02
CA PHE A 117 13.77 15.47 29.40
C PHE A 117 14.21 14.02 29.33
N HIS A 118 14.32 13.41 30.50
CA HIS A 118 14.19 11.96 30.64
C HIS A 118 12.76 11.62 30.20
N ILE A 119 12.58 11.31 28.92
CA ILE A 119 11.57 10.30 28.63
C ILE A 119 12.28 8.96 28.74
N ASP A 120 12.15 8.35 29.91
CA ASP A 120 12.50 6.96 30.13
C ASP A 120 11.50 6.08 29.37
N PHE A 121 11.70 5.98 28.05
CA PHE A 121 11.03 4.99 27.23
C PHE A 121 11.78 3.67 27.40
N THR A 122 11.19 2.75 28.14
CA THR A 122 11.75 1.43 28.40
C THR A 122 11.86 0.64 27.09
N THR A 123 13.06 0.22 26.71
CA THR A 123 13.21 -0.86 25.74
C THR A 123 13.01 -2.19 26.49
N PRO A 124 12.40 -3.23 25.89
CA PRO A 124 12.30 -4.55 26.52
C PRO A 124 13.64 -5.21 26.89
N ALA A 125 14.77 -4.61 26.51
CA ALA A 125 16.11 -5.20 26.58
C ALA A 125 17.06 -4.54 27.61
N GLY A 126 16.58 -3.71 28.55
CA GLY A 126 17.44 -3.16 29.60
C GLY A 126 16.66 -2.38 30.66
N GLY A 127 16.50 -3.00 31.83
CA GLY A 127 15.53 -2.58 32.84
C GLY A 127 15.80 -1.23 33.53
N VAL A 128 14.74 -0.42 33.58
CA VAL A 128 14.30 0.42 34.72
C VAL A 128 12.78 0.52 34.60
N SER A 129 12.03 0.14 35.64
CA SER A 129 10.58 0.24 35.70
C SER A 129 10.13 1.60 36.25
N ILE A 130 9.36 2.36 35.47
CA ILE A 130 8.56 3.47 36.02
C ILE A 130 7.15 2.95 36.30
N GLY A 131 6.93 2.60 37.58
CA GLY A 131 5.65 2.70 38.28
C GLY A 131 4.38 2.22 37.57
N MET A 132 4.39 1.08 36.89
CA MET A 132 3.21 0.23 36.96
C MET A 132 3.26 -0.45 38.32
N GLU A 133 2.54 0.11 39.31
CA GLU A 133 1.95 -0.80 40.28
C GLU A 133 1.12 -1.78 39.47
N THR A 134 1.55 -3.04 39.44
CA THR A 134 0.80 -4.18 38.96
C THR A 134 -0.39 -4.45 39.90
N GLY A 135 -1.14 -3.41 40.25
CA GLY A 135 -2.53 -3.50 40.64
C GLY A 135 -3.35 -3.78 39.38
N LYS A 136 -4.45 -4.50 39.54
CA LYS A 136 -5.47 -4.67 38.48
C LYS A 136 -6.05 -3.30 38.12
N ALA A 137 -5.38 -2.55 37.25
CA ALA A 137 -5.90 -1.33 36.68
C ALA A 137 -6.85 -1.69 35.54
N ASP A 138 -8.10 -1.25 35.65
CA ASP A 138 -9.12 -1.42 34.61
C ASP A 138 -8.68 -0.81 33.27
N ALA A 139 -9.21 -1.34 32.17
CA ALA A 139 -8.82 -0.93 30.81
C ALA A 139 -8.93 0.59 30.57
N ALA A 140 -9.93 1.24 31.16
CA ALA A 140 -10.14 2.69 31.08
C ALA A 140 -8.99 3.49 31.72
N THR A 141 -8.40 3.00 32.82
CA THR A 141 -7.27 3.65 33.49
C THR A 141 -5.98 3.53 32.67
N LYS A 142 -5.76 2.39 32.02
CA LYS A 142 -4.61 2.19 31.12
C LYS A 142 -4.70 3.07 29.88
N GLU A 143 -5.89 3.17 29.26
CA GLU A 143 -6.10 4.00 28.07
C GLU A 143 -5.91 5.50 28.36
N LYS A 144 -6.45 5.98 29.50
CA LYS A 144 -6.23 7.36 29.97
C LYS A 144 -4.73 7.66 30.14
N ASN A 145 -3.96 6.73 30.70
CA ASN A 145 -2.52 6.89 30.84
C ASN A 145 -1.80 6.99 29.48
N VAL A 146 -2.17 6.18 28.49
CA VAL A 146 -1.59 6.25 27.13
C VAL A 146 -1.90 7.59 26.47
N ARG A 147 -3.15 8.06 26.56
CA ARG A 147 -3.56 9.37 26.01
C ARG A 147 -2.74 10.49 26.64
N ASP A 148 -2.71 10.56 27.97
CA ASP A 148 -2.08 11.67 28.69
C ASP A 148 -0.57 11.71 28.43
N GLN A 149 0.08 10.53 28.33
CA GLN A 149 1.47 10.41 27.90
C GLN A 149 1.68 10.92 26.47
N ALA A 150 0.87 10.45 25.51
CA ALA A 150 0.97 10.87 24.11
C ALA A 150 0.80 12.39 23.96
N VAL A 151 -0.20 12.97 24.64
CA VAL A 151 -0.43 14.42 24.66
C VAL A 151 0.76 15.16 25.24
N ALA A 152 1.30 14.73 26.39
CA ALA A 152 2.44 15.38 27.03
C ALA A 152 3.68 15.39 26.11
N ILE A 153 3.99 14.24 25.50
CA ILE A 153 5.16 14.10 24.62
C ILE A 153 4.98 14.92 23.34
N LEU A 154 3.83 14.83 22.67
CA LEU A 154 3.56 15.60 21.45
C LEU A 154 3.56 17.11 21.74
N SER A 155 3.01 17.53 22.88
CA SER A 155 3.01 18.95 23.30
C SER A 155 4.44 19.48 23.42
N ASP A 156 5.32 18.76 24.11
CA ASP A 156 6.72 19.14 24.28
C ASP A 156 7.45 19.22 22.92
N ILE A 157 7.23 18.24 22.03
CA ILE A 157 7.80 18.27 20.67
C ILE A 157 7.33 19.51 19.89
N ILE A 158 6.02 19.81 19.92
CA ILE A 158 5.43 20.93 19.18
C ILE A 158 5.97 22.27 19.71
N VAL A 159 6.02 22.45 21.04
CA VAL A 159 6.55 23.68 21.66
C VAL A 159 8.00 23.92 21.26
N LYS A 160 8.83 22.86 21.30
CA LYS A 160 10.24 22.95 20.89
C LYS A 160 10.39 23.23 19.39
N MET A 161 9.55 22.63 18.55
CA MET A 161 9.51 22.91 17.12
C MET A 161 9.21 24.38 16.84
N GLN A 162 8.20 24.95 17.51
CA GLN A 162 7.82 26.36 17.37
C GLN A 162 8.88 27.33 17.90
N ALA A 163 9.56 26.98 18.99
CA ALA A 163 10.64 27.80 19.56
C ALA A 163 11.95 27.75 18.75
N THR A 164 12.13 26.75 17.89
CA THR A 164 13.36 26.59 17.10
C THR A 164 13.28 27.40 15.80
N PRO A 165 14.24 28.33 15.53
CA PRO A 165 14.24 29.07 14.28
C PRO A 165 14.37 28.15 13.06
N GLY A 166 13.41 28.24 12.15
CA GLY A 166 13.29 27.33 11.01
C GLY A 166 12.93 25.89 11.41
N GLY A 167 12.29 25.71 12.56
CA GLY A 167 11.76 24.44 13.02
C GLY A 167 10.63 23.93 12.13
N LYS A 168 10.34 22.63 12.28
CA LYS A 168 9.32 21.92 11.51
C LYS A 168 7.94 22.55 11.72
N ARG A 169 7.07 22.50 10.70
CA ARG A 169 5.77 23.21 10.72
C ARG A 169 4.63 22.42 11.36
N GLY A 170 4.88 21.15 11.67
CA GLY A 170 3.93 20.24 12.30
C GLY A 170 4.42 18.79 12.30
N ILE A 171 3.61 17.90 12.85
CA ILE A 171 3.90 16.48 12.98
C ILE A 171 2.89 15.68 12.15
N LEU A 172 3.37 14.80 11.28
CA LEU A 172 2.57 13.82 10.55
C LEU A 172 2.88 12.41 11.05
N ILE A 173 1.90 11.78 11.67
CA ILE A 173 1.97 10.39 12.11
C ILE A 173 1.25 9.51 11.09
N ILE A 174 1.96 8.58 10.46
CA ILE A 174 1.39 7.63 9.50
C ILE A 174 1.29 6.24 10.13
N ILE A 175 0.10 5.66 10.12
CA ILE A 175 -0.16 4.30 10.62
C ILE A 175 -0.81 3.48 9.50
N ASP A 176 -0.04 2.56 8.94
CA ASP A 176 -0.45 1.67 7.84
C ASP A 176 -1.00 0.34 8.37
N GLU A 177 -1.82 -0.33 7.56
CA GLU A 177 -2.41 -1.64 7.87
C GLU A 177 -3.21 -1.67 9.20
N VAL A 178 -3.96 -0.61 9.54
CA VAL A 178 -4.70 -0.49 10.82
C VAL A 178 -5.72 -1.59 11.07
N HIS A 179 -6.12 -2.33 10.04
CA HIS A 179 -6.97 -3.51 10.17
C HIS A 179 -6.34 -4.61 11.01
N ASN A 180 -5.01 -4.64 11.13
CA ASN A 180 -4.26 -5.58 11.97
C ASN A 180 -4.45 -5.32 13.48
N LEU A 181 -5.02 -4.18 13.88
CA LEU A 181 -5.42 -3.91 15.27
C LEU A 181 -6.59 -4.82 15.72
N LYS A 182 -7.31 -5.45 14.78
CA LYS A 182 -8.45 -6.36 15.04
C LYS A 182 -9.47 -5.73 16.01
N GLU A 183 -9.74 -6.40 17.13
CA GLU A 183 -10.69 -5.95 18.16
C GLU A 183 -10.32 -4.60 18.79
N ASN A 184 -9.05 -4.17 18.72
CA ASN A 184 -8.61 -2.88 19.24
C ASN A 184 -8.88 -1.71 18.27
N LEU A 185 -9.27 -1.98 17.01
CA LEU A 185 -9.49 -0.94 16.01
C LEU A 185 -10.61 0.03 16.41
N LYS A 186 -11.70 -0.48 16.98
CA LYS A 186 -12.84 0.32 17.45
C LYS A 186 -12.46 1.31 18.57
N ALA A 187 -11.62 0.90 19.50
CA ALA A 187 -11.14 1.75 20.60
C ALA A 187 -10.16 2.83 20.12
N SER A 188 -9.46 2.60 19.00
CA SER A 188 -8.44 3.53 18.50
C SER A 188 -9.02 4.88 18.06
N ALA A 189 -10.26 4.94 17.59
CA ALA A 189 -10.87 6.20 17.17
C ALA A 189 -11.06 7.18 18.33
N SER A 190 -11.58 6.71 19.47
CA SER A 190 -11.77 7.53 20.67
C SER A 190 -10.42 8.06 21.18
N LEU A 191 -9.42 7.18 21.31
CA LEU A 191 -8.09 7.54 21.77
C LEU A 191 -7.43 8.60 20.87
N LEU A 192 -7.37 8.37 19.56
CA LEU A 192 -6.73 9.29 18.62
C LEU A 192 -7.46 10.62 18.54
N ARG A 193 -8.81 10.61 18.48
CA ARG A 193 -9.63 11.82 18.52
C ARG A 193 -9.34 12.62 19.78
N SER A 194 -9.28 11.94 20.93
CA SER A 194 -9.05 12.57 22.22
C SER A 194 -7.66 13.24 22.28
N ILE A 195 -6.62 12.62 21.74
CA ILE A 195 -5.29 13.22 21.62
C ILE A 195 -5.35 14.50 20.78
N VAL A 196 -5.89 14.42 19.55
CA VAL A 196 -5.98 15.56 18.63
C VAL A 196 -6.76 16.71 19.26
N THR A 197 -7.94 16.42 19.82
CA THR A 197 -8.81 17.44 20.43
C THR A 197 -8.14 18.11 21.62
N THR A 198 -7.39 17.37 22.44
CA THR A 198 -6.69 17.94 23.61
C THR A 198 -5.58 18.88 23.18
N LEU A 199 -4.80 18.48 22.18
CA LEU A 199 -3.74 19.32 21.62
C LEU A 199 -4.32 20.59 21.00
N ASP A 200 -5.41 20.49 20.25
CA ASP A 200 -6.11 21.63 19.65
C ASP A 200 -6.60 22.63 20.71
N VAL A 201 -7.28 22.15 21.76
CA VAL A 201 -7.72 23.00 22.91
C VAL A 201 -6.55 23.72 23.57
N ASN A 202 -5.37 23.11 23.59
CA ASN A 202 -4.15 23.70 24.15
C ASN A 202 -3.40 24.61 23.16
N ASN A 203 -3.98 24.94 21.99
CA ASN A 203 -3.35 25.68 20.89
C ASN A 203 -2.10 24.98 20.31
N LEU A 204 -2.09 23.65 20.35
CA LEU A 204 -1.03 22.77 19.86
C LEU A 204 -1.55 21.83 18.76
N GLY A 205 -2.55 22.25 17.97
CA GLY A 205 -3.13 21.47 16.86
C GLY A 205 -2.21 21.23 15.66
N HIS A 206 -0.89 21.26 15.84
CA HIS A 206 0.14 21.04 14.83
C HIS A 206 0.42 19.54 14.59
N VAL A 207 -0.58 18.66 14.77
CA VAL A 207 -0.44 17.21 14.57
C VAL A 207 -1.52 16.67 13.63
N ALA A 208 -1.13 15.72 12.79
CA ALA A 208 -2.01 14.96 11.90
C ALA A 208 -1.77 13.46 12.05
N PHE A 209 -2.84 12.68 12.04
CA PHE A 209 -2.79 11.23 11.86
C PHE A 209 -3.26 10.86 10.45
N LEU A 210 -2.46 10.08 9.73
CA LEU A 210 -2.81 9.52 8.44
C LEU A 210 -2.87 7.99 8.58
N LEU A 211 -4.08 7.48 8.73
CA LEU A 211 -4.36 6.06 8.91
C LEU A 211 -4.61 5.40 7.56
N ALA A 212 -4.21 4.13 7.39
CA ALA A 212 -4.58 3.36 6.21
C ALA A 212 -5.06 1.95 6.55
N GLY A 213 -6.16 1.53 5.91
CA GLY A 213 -6.77 0.23 6.14
C GLY A 213 -7.65 -0.25 5.00
N TYR A 214 -8.39 -1.34 5.23
CA TYR A 214 -9.42 -1.79 4.29
C TYR A 214 -10.68 -0.92 4.42
N GLU A 215 -11.56 -1.02 3.43
CA GLU A 215 -12.82 -0.26 3.43
C GLU A 215 -13.69 -0.60 4.66
N ASP A 216 -13.82 -1.88 4.99
CA ASP A 216 -14.57 -2.33 6.17
C ASP A 216 -13.98 -1.82 7.50
N SER A 217 -12.68 -1.51 7.52
CA SER A 217 -12.00 -0.96 8.69
C SER A 217 -12.51 0.43 9.07
N VAL A 218 -13.02 1.21 8.11
CA VAL A 218 -13.58 2.54 8.38
C VAL A 218 -14.83 2.43 9.25
N GLY A 219 -15.71 1.48 8.93
CA GLY A 219 -16.92 1.23 9.71
C GLY A 219 -16.60 0.82 11.14
N ILE A 220 -15.67 -0.12 11.30
CA ILE A 220 -15.22 -0.62 12.61
C ILE A 220 -14.57 0.50 13.43
N PHE A 221 -13.68 1.28 12.83
CA PHE A 221 -12.97 2.38 13.49
C PHE A 221 -13.95 3.41 14.09
N PHE A 222 -14.96 3.84 13.32
CA PHE A 222 -15.94 4.83 13.80
C PHE A 222 -17.11 4.24 14.60
N SER A 223 -17.15 2.92 14.83
CA SER A 223 -18.31 2.24 15.44
C SER A 223 -18.58 2.66 16.89
N GLU A 224 -17.54 2.81 17.70
CA GLU A 224 -17.66 3.18 19.12
C GLU A 224 -17.71 4.70 19.33
N ASP A 225 -17.05 5.48 18.46
CA ASP A 225 -17.01 6.94 18.54
C ASP A 225 -17.27 7.59 17.18
N THR A 226 -18.56 7.86 16.92
CA THR A 226 -18.99 8.54 15.69
C THR A 226 -18.50 9.99 15.61
N SER A 227 -18.14 10.62 16.74
CA SER A 227 -17.65 11.99 16.76
C SER A 227 -16.25 12.12 16.16
N ALA A 228 -15.48 11.02 16.10
CA ALA A 228 -14.18 10.99 15.43
C ALA A 228 -14.26 11.29 13.92
N ARG A 229 -15.44 11.14 13.30
CA ARG A 229 -15.68 11.53 11.89
C ARG A 229 -15.49 13.03 11.63
N ARG A 230 -15.51 13.87 12.68
CA ARG A 230 -15.23 15.31 12.56
C ARG A 230 -13.73 15.61 12.53
N VAL A 231 -12.91 14.67 12.97
CA VAL A 231 -11.44 14.81 13.05
C VAL A 231 -10.74 14.12 11.88
N PHE A 232 -11.31 13.02 11.39
CA PHE A 232 -10.72 12.20 10.33
C PHE A 232 -11.52 12.31 9.03
N ASP A 233 -10.90 12.87 7.99
CA ASP A 233 -11.45 12.82 6.64
C ASP A 233 -11.20 11.44 6.02
N VAL A 234 -12.23 10.84 5.43
CA VAL A 234 -12.09 9.53 4.78
C VAL A 234 -11.69 9.73 3.32
N VAL A 235 -10.54 9.19 2.94
CA VAL A 235 -10.03 9.19 1.57
C VAL A 235 -10.16 7.78 1.00
N LYS A 236 -11.18 7.57 0.16
CA LYS A 236 -11.40 6.27 -0.48
C LYS A 236 -10.57 6.16 -1.76
N LEU A 237 -9.78 5.10 -1.87
CA LEU A 237 -9.05 4.73 -3.08
C LEU A 237 -9.78 3.62 -3.81
N ASP A 238 -10.30 3.95 -4.99
CA ASP A 238 -10.88 3.00 -5.94
C ASP A 238 -9.89 2.65 -7.06
N VAL A 239 -10.31 1.83 -8.02
CA VAL A 239 -9.52 1.53 -9.23
C VAL A 239 -9.15 2.82 -9.97
N MET A 240 -7.96 2.85 -10.56
CA MET A 240 -7.46 3.99 -11.32
C MET A 240 -8.28 4.16 -12.60
N PRO A 241 -8.77 5.37 -12.92
CA PRO A 241 -9.38 5.62 -14.22
C PRO A 241 -8.34 5.48 -15.34
N ASP A 242 -8.81 5.20 -16.56
CA ASP A 242 -7.94 4.92 -17.73
C ASP A 242 -6.84 5.98 -17.95
N HIS A 243 -7.14 7.26 -17.69
CA HIS A 243 -6.16 8.34 -17.86
C HIS A 243 -5.01 8.27 -16.84
N GLU A 244 -5.31 8.01 -15.56
CA GLU A 244 -4.26 7.83 -14.54
C GLU A 244 -3.48 6.53 -14.76
N ALA A 245 -4.17 5.46 -15.18
CA ALA A 245 -3.54 4.19 -15.49
C ALA A 245 -2.56 4.32 -16.67
N PHE A 246 -2.93 5.10 -17.69
CA PHE A 246 -2.06 5.45 -18.81
C PHE A 246 -0.84 6.25 -18.35
N GLU A 247 -0.99 7.21 -17.43
CA GLU A 247 0.15 7.98 -16.90
C GLU A 247 1.20 7.09 -16.22
N VAL A 248 0.78 6.02 -15.53
CA VAL A 248 1.71 5.04 -14.95
C VAL A 248 2.56 4.38 -16.03
N TRP A 249 1.94 3.93 -17.12
CA TRP A 249 2.66 3.33 -18.25
C TRP A 249 3.55 4.34 -18.97
N LYS A 250 3.01 5.53 -19.28
CA LYS A 250 3.74 6.63 -19.89
C LYS A 250 5.06 6.89 -19.15
N LYS A 251 4.96 7.15 -17.84
CA LYS A 251 6.10 7.46 -16.98
C LYS A 251 7.10 6.32 -16.87
N GLY A 252 6.62 5.08 -16.83
CA GLY A 252 7.49 3.90 -16.82
C GLY A 252 8.25 3.72 -18.14
N PHE A 253 7.56 3.77 -19.29
CA PHE A 253 8.22 3.62 -20.58
C PHE A 253 9.19 4.77 -20.90
N GLU A 254 8.84 6.01 -20.55
CA GLU A 254 9.75 7.16 -20.63
C GLU A 254 11.02 6.94 -19.80
N LYS A 255 10.90 6.43 -18.56
CA LYS A 255 12.07 6.10 -17.74
C LYS A 255 12.91 4.96 -18.33
N SER A 256 12.28 3.97 -18.96
CA SER A 256 12.98 2.90 -19.68
C SER A 256 13.51 3.31 -21.05
N GLN A 257 13.25 4.55 -21.49
CA GLN A 257 13.58 5.04 -22.83
C GLN A 257 12.95 4.20 -23.97
N ILE A 258 11.77 3.64 -23.72
CA ILE A 258 11.01 2.85 -24.70
C ILE A 258 9.95 3.75 -25.35
N ARG A 259 9.86 3.69 -26.68
CA ARG A 259 8.83 4.40 -27.45
C ARG A 259 7.53 3.62 -27.45
N TYR A 260 6.42 4.31 -27.69
CA TYR A 260 5.09 3.71 -27.73
C TYR A 260 4.14 4.60 -28.53
N ASP A 261 3.07 4.00 -29.05
CA ASP A 261 1.92 4.73 -29.55
C ASP A 261 0.93 5.00 -28.40
N GLU A 262 0.53 6.26 -28.21
CA GLU A 262 -0.39 6.61 -27.11
C GLU A 262 -1.76 5.95 -27.28
N THR A 263 -2.26 5.84 -28.51
CA THR A 263 -3.57 5.23 -28.80
C THR A 263 -3.54 3.76 -28.41
N PHE A 264 -2.50 3.05 -28.82
CA PHE A 264 -2.24 1.66 -28.48
C PHE A 264 -2.20 1.44 -26.95
N LEU A 265 -1.46 2.25 -26.20
CA LEU A 265 -1.40 2.12 -24.75
C LEU A 265 -2.77 2.39 -24.10
N ARG A 266 -3.50 3.42 -24.56
CA ARG A 266 -4.83 3.76 -24.02
C ARG A 266 -5.89 2.70 -24.28
N GLU A 267 -5.81 2.01 -25.42
CA GLU A 267 -6.71 0.90 -25.73
C GLU A 267 -6.40 -0.32 -24.85
N ASN A 268 -5.12 -0.65 -24.72
CA ASN A 268 -4.66 -1.85 -24.04
C ASN A 268 -4.62 -1.72 -22.50
N ILE A 269 -4.47 -0.52 -21.93
CA ILE A 269 -4.45 -0.33 -20.46
C ILE A 269 -5.75 -0.78 -19.79
N ARG A 270 -6.87 -0.75 -20.53
CA ARG A 270 -8.19 -1.20 -20.06
C ARG A 270 -8.22 -2.65 -19.61
N VAL A 271 -7.31 -3.47 -20.13
CA VAL A 271 -7.11 -4.86 -19.69
C VAL A 271 -6.77 -4.94 -18.21
N ALA A 272 -6.05 -3.96 -17.67
CA ALA A 272 -5.70 -3.89 -16.26
C ALA A 272 -6.89 -3.55 -15.34
N ARG A 273 -8.03 -3.11 -15.91
CA ARG A 273 -9.25 -2.70 -15.20
C ARG A 273 -8.99 -1.63 -14.11
N GLY A 274 -7.96 -0.81 -14.29
CA GLY A 274 -7.58 0.23 -13.35
C GLY A 274 -6.88 -0.26 -12.07
N TYR A 275 -6.61 -1.55 -11.91
CA TYR A 275 -5.92 -2.05 -10.71
C TYR A 275 -4.41 -1.77 -10.79
N PRO A 276 -3.80 -1.01 -9.85
CA PRO A 276 -2.37 -0.66 -9.90
C PRO A 276 -1.45 -1.88 -9.99
N TYR A 277 -1.79 -2.96 -9.29
CA TYR A 277 -1.05 -4.22 -9.39
C TYR A 277 -1.01 -4.78 -10.81
N HIS A 278 -2.15 -4.81 -11.52
CA HIS A 278 -2.20 -5.28 -12.92
C HIS A 278 -1.49 -4.33 -13.87
N ILE A 279 -1.67 -3.01 -13.67
CA ILE A 279 -1.00 -1.98 -14.47
C ILE A 279 0.52 -2.18 -14.40
N GLN A 280 1.06 -2.32 -13.19
CA GLN A 280 2.49 -2.55 -12.94
C GLN A 280 2.95 -3.90 -13.50
N LYS A 281 2.17 -4.97 -13.32
CA LYS A 281 2.55 -6.30 -13.82
C LYS A 281 2.61 -6.33 -15.35
N ILE A 282 1.60 -5.82 -16.03
CA ILE A 282 1.59 -5.78 -17.50
C ILE A 282 2.74 -4.91 -18.02
N GLY A 283 2.94 -3.71 -17.45
CA GLY A 283 4.06 -2.84 -17.81
C GLY A 283 5.42 -3.52 -17.64
N HIS A 284 5.60 -4.28 -16.55
CA HIS A 284 6.80 -5.06 -16.30
C HIS A 284 7.08 -6.07 -17.42
N HIS A 285 6.07 -6.83 -17.83
CA HIS A 285 6.24 -7.82 -18.89
C HIS A 285 6.39 -7.19 -20.27
N LEU A 286 5.81 -6.01 -20.52
CA LEU A 286 6.02 -5.25 -21.76
C LEU A 286 7.48 -4.82 -21.90
N VAL A 287 8.07 -4.23 -20.86
CA VAL A 287 9.51 -3.86 -20.87
C VAL A 287 10.43 -5.07 -21.07
N LYS A 288 10.01 -6.24 -20.57
CA LYS A 288 10.76 -7.49 -20.69
C LYS A 288 10.63 -8.13 -22.08
N ALA A 289 9.48 -7.98 -22.73
CA ALA A 289 9.21 -8.50 -24.07
C ALA A 289 9.89 -7.66 -25.15
N ASP A 290 9.92 -6.33 -24.96
CA ASP A 290 10.50 -5.38 -25.91
C ASP A 290 11.98 -5.67 -26.20
N THR A 291 12.31 -5.77 -27.49
CA THR A 291 13.68 -5.97 -27.98
C THR A 291 14.22 -4.84 -28.84
N ASP A 292 13.39 -3.87 -29.24
CA ASP A 292 13.73 -2.83 -30.21
C ASP A 292 13.51 -1.37 -29.71
N ASN A 293 13.15 -1.20 -28.43
CA ASN A 293 12.79 0.06 -27.77
C ASN A 293 11.54 0.72 -28.37
N ASN A 294 10.57 -0.07 -28.80
CA ASN A 294 9.26 0.39 -29.21
C ASN A 294 8.17 -0.64 -28.86
N VAL A 295 7.33 -0.35 -27.86
CA VAL A 295 6.20 -1.22 -27.53
C VAL A 295 5.26 -1.33 -28.72
N ASP A 296 5.09 -2.56 -29.19
CA ASP A 296 4.18 -2.89 -30.29
C ASP A 296 3.23 -4.05 -29.97
N GLN A 297 2.55 -4.54 -31.01
CA GLN A 297 1.60 -5.63 -30.88
C GLN A 297 2.27 -6.97 -30.52
N GLU A 298 3.48 -7.24 -31.00
CA GLU A 298 4.21 -8.48 -30.70
C GLU A 298 4.62 -8.50 -29.22
N ASP A 299 5.16 -7.39 -28.72
CA ASP A 299 5.50 -7.21 -27.31
C ASP A 299 4.28 -7.39 -26.42
N TRP A 300 3.14 -6.81 -26.81
CA TRP A 300 1.88 -6.99 -26.10
C TRP A 300 1.47 -8.45 -25.99
N ASN A 301 1.52 -9.20 -27.09
CA ASN A 301 1.12 -10.60 -27.10
C ASN A 301 2.05 -11.44 -26.19
N ASN A 302 3.36 -11.22 -26.29
CA ASN A 302 4.36 -11.90 -25.46
C ASN A 302 4.22 -11.54 -23.97
N ALA A 303 3.96 -10.26 -23.68
CA ALA A 303 3.78 -9.78 -22.33
C ALA A 303 2.52 -10.35 -21.70
N ILE A 304 1.39 -10.34 -22.42
CA ILE A 304 0.15 -10.93 -21.95
C ILE A 304 0.30 -12.43 -21.77
N GLU A 305 0.90 -13.16 -22.71
CA GLU A 305 1.16 -14.60 -22.53
C GLU A 305 1.98 -14.87 -21.26
N SER A 306 3.00 -14.05 -20.97
CA SER A 306 3.80 -14.17 -19.75
C SER A 306 3.01 -13.84 -18.48
N VAL A 307 2.25 -12.75 -18.50
CA VAL A 307 1.37 -12.34 -17.39
C VAL A 307 0.39 -13.46 -17.06
N LEU A 308 -0.17 -14.08 -18.09
CA LEU A 308 -1.08 -15.21 -18.00
C LEU A 308 -0.38 -16.48 -17.57
N GLY A 309 0.82 -16.76 -18.03
CA GLY A 309 1.66 -17.84 -17.53
C GLY A 309 1.86 -17.70 -16.02
N ASP A 310 2.20 -16.50 -15.56
CA ASP A 310 2.33 -16.17 -14.14
C ASP A 310 1.00 -16.29 -13.37
N PHE A 311 -0.16 -16.09 -14.04
CA PHE A 311 -1.49 -16.31 -13.45
C PHE A 311 -1.97 -17.77 -13.55
N ASN A 312 -1.53 -18.54 -14.55
CA ASN A 312 -2.09 -19.85 -14.89
C ASN A 312 -1.24 -21.04 -14.45
N THR A 313 0.05 -20.86 -14.14
CA THR A 313 0.94 -22.03 -14.09
C THR A 313 1.16 -22.68 -12.74
N GLN A 314 0.70 -22.14 -11.60
CA GLN A 314 1.10 -22.70 -10.29
C GLN A 314 0.05 -22.66 -9.17
N HIS A 315 -1.25 -22.69 -9.48
CA HIS A 315 -2.21 -22.97 -8.40
C HIS A 315 -2.46 -24.48 -8.28
N PRO A 316 -2.06 -25.15 -7.17
CA PRO A 316 -2.16 -26.62 -7.03
C PRO A 316 -3.60 -27.15 -7.11
N GLU A 317 -4.58 -26.27 -6.87
CA GLU A 317 -6.01 -26.56 -6.97
C GLU A 317 -6.65 -26.22 -8.31
N ALA A 318 -5.92 -25.70 -9.30
CA ALA A 318 -6.47 -25.46 -10.64
C ALA A 318 -6.75 -26.79 -11.35
N ARG A 319 -7.96 -26.97 -11.89
CA ARG A 319 -8.31 -28.16 -12.68
C ARG A 319 -8.01 -27.95 -14.15
N GLU A 320 -7.96 -29.05 -14.89
CA GLU A 320 -7.82 -28.99 -16.35
C GLU A 320 -8.95 -28.15 -16.96
N GLY A 321 -8.57 -27.11 -17.71
CA GLY A 321 -9.52 -26.19 -18.33
C GLY A 321 -9.96 -25.01 -17.45
N GLU A 322 -9.42 -24.87 -16.24
CA GLU A 322 -9.68 -23.72 -15.37
C GLU A 322 -8.50 -22.73 -15.33
N ILE A 323 -8.81 -21.48 -14.98
CA ILE A 323 -7.85 -20.39 -14.78
C ILE A 323 -8.04 -19.85 -13.37
N TRP A 324 -6.94 -19.70 -12.61
CA TRP A 324 -6.95 -18.96 -11.34
C TRP A 324 -7.13 -17.46 -11.64
N ILE A 325 -8.21 -16.89 -11.11
CA ILE A 325 -8.62 -15.50 -11.31
C ILE A 325 -8.00 -14.59 -10.26
N ALA A 326 -8.19 -14.93 -8.98
CA ALA A 326 -7.73 -14.14 -7.83
C ALA A 326 -7.88 -14.91 -6.52
N ASN A 327 -7.22 -14.44 -5.47
CA ASN A 327 -7.57 -14.80 -4.09
C ASN A 327 -8.57 -13.77 -3.55
N VAL A 328 -9.74 -14.22 -3.08
CA VAL A 328 -10.78 -13.34 -2.53
C VAL A 328 -11.11 -13.74 -1.09
N PRO A 329 -11.50 -12.80 -0.22
CA PRO A 329 -12.15 -13.14 1.03
C PRO A 329 -13.37 -14.02 0.79
N GLU A 330 -13.61 -15.03 1.65
CA GLU A 330 -14.67 -16.03 1.44
C GLU A 330 -16.06 -15.38 1.30
N ASN A 331 -16.31 -14.29 2.05
CA ASN A 331 -17.53 -13.49 1.97
C ASN A 331 -17.68 -12.65 0.67
N ARG A 332 -16.63 -12.54 -0.16
CA ARG A 332 -16.62 -11.78 -1.42
C ARG A 332 -16.71 -12.66 -2.66
N PHE A 333 -16.76 -13.99 -2.52
CA PHE A 333 -16.90 -14.92 -3.65
C PHE A 333 -18.15 -14.63 -4.51
N GLY A 334 -19.27 -14.29 -3.88
CA GLY A 334 -20.52 -13.96 -4.58
C GLY A 334 -20.43 -12.71 -5.46
N ALA A 335 -19.49 -11.80 -5.19
CA ALA A 335 -19.28 -10.59 -5.99
C ALA A 335 -18.46 -10.86 -7.27
N VAL A 336 -17.84 -12.04 -7.40
CA VAL A 336 -17.08 -12.41 -8.60
C VAL A 336 -18.05 -12.75 -9.73
N LYS A 337 -17.94 -12.01 -10.84
CA LYS A 337 -18.86 -12.09 -11.99
C LYS A 337 -18.35 -13.04 -13.08
N TRP A 338 -18.12 -14.30 -12.70
CA TRP A 338 -17.94 -15.42 -13.61
C TRP A 338 -19.00 -16.48 -13.29
N ASP A 339 -19.68 -16.99 -14.32
CA ASP A 339 -20.74 -18.00 -14.24
C ASP A 339 -20.16 -19.36 -13.85
N THR A 340 -18.95 -19.66 -14.33
CA THR A 340 -18.19 -20.88 -14.05
C THR A 340 -17.24 -20.72 -12.86
N LYS A 341 -17.42 -19.68 -12.04
CA LYS A 341 -16.55 -19.47 -10.88
C LYS A 341 -16.58 -20.67 -9.94
N ARG A 342 -15.40 -21.08 -9.49
CA ARG A 342 -15.22 -22.10 -8.47
C ARG A 342 -14.31 -21.56 -7.38
N LEU A 343 -14.70 -21.76 -6.14
CA LEU A 343 -13.86 -21.49 -4.99
C LEU A 343 -12.94 -22.69 -4.74
N GLY A 344 -11.65 -22.46 -4.54
CA GLY A 344 -10.73 -23.45 -3.97
C GLY A 344 -10.56 -23.26 -2.48
N THR A 345 -9.59 -23.96 -1.92
CA THR A 345 -9.49 -24.23 -0.48
C THR A 345 -8.41 -23.39 0.16
N ILE A 346 -7.21 -23.35 -0.41
CA ILE A 346 -6.04 -22.69 0.14
C ILE A 346 -5.59 -21.62 -0.84
N ALA A 347 -5.71 -20.36 -0.42
CA ALA A 347 -5.12 -19.27 -1.17
C ALA A 347 -3.61 -19.26 -0.93
N TYR A 348 -2.82 -19.04 -1.98
CA TYR A 348 -1.36 -18.93 -1.86
C TYR A 348 -0.91 -17.52 -2.25
N ASN A 349 0.13 -17.01 -1.58
CA ASN A 349 0.79 -15.77 -2.01
C ASN A 349 1.76 -16.04 -3.17
N ASN A 350 2.45 -14.98 -3.63
CA ASN A 350 3.43 -15.07 -4.72
C ASN A 350 4.71 -15.87 -4.38
N LYS A 351 4.85 -16.35 -3.15
CA LYS A 351 5.93 -17.26 -2.71
C LYS A 351 5.44 -18.70 -2.53
N GLY A 352 4.16 -18.98 -2.80
CA GLY A 352 3.56 -20.30 -2.58
C GLY A 352 3.17 -20.58 -1.12
N GLU A 353 3.11 -19.56 -0.25
CA GLU A 353 2.74 -19.73 1.16
C GLU A 353 1.22 -19.55 1.35
N PRO A 354 0.56 -20.36 2.21
CA PRO A 354 -0.87 -20.22 2.49
C PRO A 354 -1.26 -18.85 3.07
N VAL A 355 -2.38 -18.30 2.59
CA VAL A 355 -2.95 -17.02 3.04
C VAL A 355 -4.25 -17.28 3.80
N SER A 356 -4.30 -16.86 5.07
CA SER A 356 -5.50 -16.99 5.91
C SER A 356 -6.59 -16.00 5.49
N GLY A 357 -7.87 -16.42 5.61
CA GLY A 357 -9.03 -15.60 5.33
C GLY A 357 -9.34 -15.35 3.85
N HIS A 358 -8.54 -15.90 2.93
CA HIS A 358 -8.76 -15.81 1.48
C HIS A 358 -8.89 -17.20 0.87
N ARG A 359 -9.61 -17.27 -0.25
CA ARG A 359 -9.78 -18.47 -1.06
C ARG A 359 -9.48 -18.13 -2.52
N PRO A 360 -8.81 -19.03 -3.26
CA PRO A 360 -8.58 -18.85 -4.67
C PRO A 360 -9.88 -19.04 -5.44
N VAL A 361 -10.11 -18.20 -6.45
CA VAL A 361 -11.24 -18.33 -7.36
C VAL A 361 -10.71 -18.76 -8.70
N PHE A 362 -11.34 -19.78 -9.28
CA PHE A 362 -11.09 -20.27 -10.62
C PHE A 362 -12.30 -19.99 -11.50
N ALA A 363 -12.11 -19.93 -12.81
CA ALA A 363 -13.21 -19.97 -13.78
C ALA A 363 -12.80 -20.81 -14.99
N GLU A 364 -13.77 -21.38 -15.70
CA GLU A 364 -13.52 -22.13 -16.92
C GLU A 364 -12.96 -21.22 -17.99
N LYS A 365 -11.85 -21.68 -18.57
CA LYS A 365 -11.20 -21.05 -19.72
C LYS A 365 -12.18 -20.68 -20.83
N LYS A 366 -13.13 -21.57 -21.14
CA LYS A 366 -14.16 -21.38 -22.18
C LYS A 366 -15.09 -20.20 -21.91
N GLU A 367 -15.35 -19.85 -20.67
CA GLU A 367 -16.15 -18.68 -20.32
C GLU A 367 -15.37 -17.39 -20.56
N LEU A 368 -14.10 -17.36 -20.15
CA LEU A 368 -13.20 -16.24 -20.45
C LEU A 368 -13.04 -16.02 -21.96
N GLU A 369 -13.01 -17.09 -22.75
CA GLU A 369 -12.97 -17.06 -24.22
C GLU A 369 -14.21 -16.41 -24.84
N LYS A 370 -15.42 -16.66 -24.31
CA LYS A 370 -16.69 -16.16 -24.87
C LYS A 370 -16.91 -14.67 -24.68
N VAL A 371 -16.44 -14.09 -23.57
CA VAL A 371 -16.67 -12.67 -23.26
C VAL A 371 -15.61 -11.74 -23.87
N GLY A 372 -14.73 -12.27 -24.72
CA GLY A 372 -13.63 -11.50 -25.31
C GLY A 372 -12.64 -11.00 -24.26
N HIS A 373 -12.48 -11.74 -23.16
CA HIS A 373 -11.54 -11.34 -22.12
C HIS A 373 -10.12 -11.39 -22.71
N PRO A 374 -9.28 -10.35 -22.55
CA PRO A 374 -7.95 -10.23 -23.19
C PRO A 374 -6.94 -11.31 -22.81
N VAL A 375 -7.35 -12.25 -21.96
CA VAL A 375 -6.57 -13.41 -21.52
C VAL A 375 -6.39 -14.43 -22.66
N LEU A 376 -7.18 -14.44 -23.74
CA LEU A 376 -7.11 -15.55 -24.72
C LEU A 376 -7.21 -15.23 -26.22
N SER A 377 -7.21 -13.98 -26.67
CA SER A 377 -7.15 -13.68 -28.10
C SER A 377 -5.72 -13.76 -28.67
N TYR A 378 -5.05 -14.91 -28.59
CA TYR A 378 -3.81 -15.13 -29.36
C TYR A 378 -3.49 -16.57 -29.80
N ARG A 379 -4.39 -17.56 -29.63
CA ARG A 379 -4.11 -18.95 -30.06
C ARG A 379 -4.69 -19.39 -31.41
N ILE A 380 -5.30 -18.51 -32.20
CA ILE A 380 -5.91 -18.88 -33.50
C ILE A 380 -5.01 -18.58 -34.71
N LYS A 381 -3.80 -18.01 -34.55
CA LYS A 381 -2.92 -17.72 -35.71
C LYS A 381 -1.53 -18.34 -35.72
N THR A 382 -1.10 -19.09 -34.71
CA THR A 382 0.29 -19.63 -34.68
C THR A 382 0.41 -21.14 -34.45
N GLN A 383 -0.69 -21.90 -34.34
CA GLN A 383 -0.65 -23.36 -34.09
C GLN A 383 -0.42 -24.25 -35.34
N ALA A 384 0.05 -23.71 -36.47
CA ALA A 384 0.41 -24.55 -37.63
C ALA A 384 1.90 -24.96 -37.70
N GLY A 385 2.78 -24.38 -36.87
CA GLY A 385 4.24 -24.55 -37.04
C GLY A 385 5.02 -25.09 -35.83
N SER A 386 4.47 -25.07 -34.60
CA SER A 386 5.28 -25.34 -33.39
C SER A 386 5.11 -26.73 -32.78
N GLU A 387 4.13 -27.53 -33.18
CA GLU A 387 3.95 -28.89 -32.65
C GLU A 387 4.96 -29.89 -33.21
N ASP A 388 5.40 -29.72 -34.46
CA ASP A 388 6.40 -30.59 -35.09
C ASP A 388 7.81 -30.36 -34.50
N ALA A 389 8.17 -29.09 -34.24
CA ALA A 389 9.47 -28.74 -33.66
C ALA A 389 9.60 -29.16 -32.18
N ALA A 390 8.50 -29.21 -31.43
CA ALA A 390 8.49 -29.68 -30.04
C ALA A 390 8.59 -31.21 -29.96
N ARG A 391 7.88 -31.93 -30.85
CA ARG A 391 7.99 -33.40 -30.95
C ARG A 391 9.38 -33.87 -31.36
N GLU A 392 10.04 -33.14 -32.27
CA GLU A 392 11.41 -33.47 -32.71
C GLU A 392 12.46 -33.26 -31.60
N ARG A 393 12.26 -32.25 -30.73
CA ARG A 393 13.14 -32.01 -29.56
C ARG A 393 12.95 -33.06 -28.47
N ILE A 394 11.70 -33.44 -28.17
CA ILE A 394 11.40 -34.48 -27.16
C ILE A 394 11.94 -35.84 -27.61
N GLY A 395 11.78 -36.21 -28.88
CA GLY A 395 12.32 -37.46 -29.42
C GLY A 395 13.86 -37.54 -29.42
N LYS A 396 14.58 -36.41 -29.46
CA LYS A 396 16.04 -36.37 -29.28
C LYS A 396 16.47 -36.58 -27.83
N TYR A 397 15.70 -36.03 -26.88
CA TYR A 397 15.97 -36.20 -25.44
C TYR A 397 15.73 -37.65 -24.97
N GLU A 398 14.67 -38.30 -25.45
CA GLU A 398 14.35 -39.68 -25.07
C GLU A 398 15.41 -40.69 -25.55
N LYS A 399 15.97 -40.49 -26.76
CA LYS A 399 17.05 -41.34 -27.29
C LYS A 399 18.38 -41.21 -26.52
N GLN A 400 18.66 -40.05 -25.95
CA GLN A 400 19.86 -39.82 -25.13
C GLN A 400 19.78 -40.51 -23.77
N ILE A 401 18.57 -40.62 -23.21
CA ILE A 401 18.33 -41.26 -21.90
C ILE A 401 18.38 -42.79 -22.02
N SER A 402 17.93 -43.37 -23.15
CA SER A 402 17.98 -44.82 -23.37
C SER A 402 19.37 -45.38 -23.74
N SER A 403 20.37 -44.53 -24.03
CA SER A 403 21.73 -44.97 -24.37
C SER A 403 22.73 -44.92 -23.19
N GLN A 404 22.27 -44.59 -21.98
CA GLN A 404 23.09 -44.61 -20.76
C GLN A 404 22.51 -45.53 -19.66
N GLY A 405 21.57 -46.42 -20.01
CA GLY A 405 20.99 -47.43 -19.12
C GLY A 405 21.41 -48.83 -19.51
#